data_AF-A0A7K3TE98-F1
#
_entry.id   AF-A0A7K3TE98-F1
#
_cell.length_a   1.000
_cell.length_b   1.000
_cell.length_c   1.000
_cell.angle_alpha   90.00
_cell.angle_beta   90.00
_cell.angle_gamma   90.00
#
_symmetry.space_group_name_H-M   'P 1'
#
loop_
_entity.id
_entity.type
_entity.pdbx_description
1 polymer ?
#
loop_
_entity_poly.entity_id
_entity_poly.type
_entity_poly.pdbx_seq_one_letter_code
_entity_poly.pdbx_strand_id
1 'polypeptide(L)'
;MRGGTHTHGAIRPFAAVLAIFMLGGCGSAPNEHNEQFVDGTAQSGGQWQAVADAITADGEVTRAETEQAIASYHQCLAQNHFSGNYRYDLDTYFWVNGGSYGLDADAPGYPGLPERFRKKDWTDEDDADFAAWMKSDEGRRRMDENRRIEEQYEAPCKPFDAVRDLASSQVDWAWYDRNKFDAIQRCIAANAPSYAERAKQVQYRYTDTMEGTALLTKALYGDDADWPELANQPKTSEEYKLALCVENPTGAPMHYFGSAEYRSGDEP
;
A
#
# COMPACT_ATOMS: atom_id res chain seq x y z
N MET A 1 -17.30 56.57 14.47
CA MET A 1 -17.96 56.15 15.73
C MET A 1 -18.24 54.66 15.63
N ARG A 2 -17.75 53.87 16.62
CA ARG A 2 -18.02 52.44 16.92
C ARG A 2 -17.62 51.43 15.81
N GLY A 3 -16.81 50.39 16.01
CA GLY A 3 -16.24 49.78 17.21
C GLY A 3 -16.48 48.26 17.21
N GLY A 4 -15.40 47.47 17.29
CA GLY A 4 -15.35 46.04 17.71
C GLY A 4 -15.78 45.00 16.66
N THR A 5 -15.28 43.76 16.62
CA THR A 5 -14.28 43.03 17.43
C THR A 5 -14.01 41.69 16.72
N HIS A 6 -12.78 41.19 16.82
CA HIS A 6 -12.40 39.80 16.56
C HIS A 6 -13.15 38.81 17.47
N THR A 7 -13.43 37.61 16.96
CA THR A 7 -13.52 36.40 17.79
C THR A 7 -12.93 35.20 17.07
N HIS A 8 -11.90 34.64 17.70
CA HIS A 8 -11.33 33.32 17.45
C HIS A 8 -12.36 32.22 17.73
N GLY A 9 -12.45 31.24 16.82
CA GLY A 9 -13.11 29.96 17.08
C GLY A 9 -12.15 29.06 17.85
N ALA A 10 -12.43 28.87 19.13
CA ALA A 10 -11.65 28.09 20.08
C ALA A 10 -11.70 26.58 19.80
N ILE A 11 -10.53 25.95 19.98
CA ILE A 11 -10.33 24.53 20.27
C ILE A 11 -11.21 24.16 21.47
N ARG A 12 -12.03 23.11 21.34
CA ARG A 12 -12.83 22.57 22.44
C ARG A 12 -11.98 21.59 23.26
N PRO A 13 -11.84 21.79 24.59
CA PRO A 13 -11.25 20.81 25.47
C PRO A 13 -12.27 19.73 25.83
N PHE A 14 -11.88 18.46 25.73
CA PHE A 14 -12.61 17.35 26.36
C PHE A 14 -12.45 17.46 27.87
N ALA A 15 -13.51 17.89 28.55
CA ALA A 15 -13.60 17.93 30.00
C ALA A 15 -13.89 16.52 30.53
N ALA A 16 -13.00 16.07 31.42
CA ALA A 16 -13.17 14.89 32.25
C ALA A 16 -14.37 15.06 33.20
N VAL A 17 -15.23 14.05 33.28
CA VAL A 17 -16.12 13.83 34.43
C VAL A 17 -15.78 12.47 35.02
N LEU A 18 -15.10 12.55 36.16
CA LEU A 18 -14.74 11.48 37.07
C LEU A 18 -15.99 11.13 37.91
N ALA A 19 -16.45 9.87 37.85
CA ALA A 19 -17.33 9.31 38.88
C ALA A 19 -16.72 8.00 39.38
N ILE A 20 -16.03 8.12 40.51
CA ILE A 20 -15.45 7.02 41.29
C ILE A 20 -16.59 6.32 42.04
N PHE A 21 -16.76 5.02 41.80
CA PHE A 21 -17.24 4.08 42.81
C PHE A 21 -16.16 3.02 43.02
N MET A 22 -15.55 3.05 44.20
CA MET A 22 -14.59 2.05 44.65
C MET A 22 -15.31 0.84 45.23
N LEU A 23 -14.85 -0.37 44.89
CA LEU A 23 -14.22 -1.37 45.79
C LEU A 23 -14.43 -2.80 45.27
N GLY A 24 -13.33 -3.45 44.87
CA GLY A 24 -13.18 -4.91 44.85
C GLY A 24 -12.65 -5.53 43.56
N GLY A 25 -11.32 -5.58 43.39
CA GLY A 25 -10.67 -6.50 42.44
C GLY A 25 -9.48 -5.89 41.68
N CYS A 26 -8.26 -6.25 42.06
CA CYS A 26 -7.04 -5.91 41.32
C CYS A 26 -6.99 -6.69 39.99
N GLY A 27 -6.78 -6.00 38.87
CA GLY A 27 -6.45 -6.63 37.59
C GLY A 27 -6.71 -5.68 36.42
N SER A 28 -5.64 -5.08 35.92
CA SER A 28 -5.47 -4.38 34.63
C SER A 28 -6.67 -4.43 33.66
N ALA A 29 -7.31 -3.29 33.43
CA ALA A 29 -8.26 -3.13 32.32
C ALA A 29 -7.50 -3.08 30.99
N PRO A 30 -7.80 -3.96 30.02
CA PRO A 30 -7.57 -3.65 28.62
C PRO A 30 -8.69 -2.72 28.15
N ASN A 31 -8.37 -1.76 27.28
CA ASN A 31 -9.39 -1.11 26.45
C ASN A 31 -9.98 -2.18 25.51
N GLU A 32 -11.00 -2.92 25.95
CA GLU A 32 -11.68 -3.98 25.18
C GLU A 32 -12.87 -3.47 24.34
N HIS A 33 -12.98 -2.16 24.12
CA HIS A 33 -13.98 -1.63 23.20
C HIS A 33 -13.33 -1.36 21.84
N ASN A 34 -13.61 -2.26 20.89
CA ASN A 34 -13.50 -2.14 19.42
C ASN A 34 -12.34 -2.82 18.68
N GLU A 35 -11.63 -3.79 19.25
CA GLU A 35 -10.78 -4.70 18.45
C GLU A 35 -11.47 -6.07 18.33
N GLN A 36 -12.55 -6.13 17.55
CA GLN A 36 -13.16 -7.42 17.19
C GLN A 36 -12.39 -8.03 16.02
N PHE A 37 -11.49 -8.95 16.34
CA PHE A 37 -10.99 -9.88 15.33
C PHE A 37 -12.13 -10.81 14.93
N VAL A 38 -12.47 -10.88 13.64
CA VAL A 38 -13.42 -11.88 13.15
C VAL A 38 -12.84 -13.26 13.47
N ASP A 39 -13.45 -13.99 14.41
CA ASP A 39 -12.97 -15.29 14.91
C ASP A 39 -12.52 -16.22 13.77
N GLY A 40 -11.33 -16.80 13.93
CA GLY A 40 -10.59 -17.60 12.93
C GLY A 40 -11.24 -18.89 12.42
N THR A 41 -12.56 -19.05 12.56
CA THR A 41 -13.34 -20.15 11.97
C THR A 41 -13.78 -19.87 10.53
N ALA A 42 -13.71 -18.62 10.05
CA ALA A 42 -14.00 -18.26 8.65
C ALA A 42 -12.84 -18.54 7.67
N GLN A 43 -11.66 -18.92 8.16
CA GLN A 43 -10.42 -18.96 7.38
C GLN A 43 -10.29 -20.12 6.38
N SER A 44 -11.24 -21.08 6.33
CA SER A 44 -11.08 -22.31 5.53
C SER A 44 -12.12 -22.54 4.42
N GLY A 45 -12.92 -21.54 4.04
CA GLY A 45 -14.06 -21.78 3.13
C GLY A 45 -14.40 -20.72 2.08
N GLY A 46 -13.56 -19.72 1.82
CA GLY A 46 -13.86 -18.69 0.82
C GLY A 46 -15.03 -17.77 1.18
N GLN A 47 -15.32 -17.59 2.47
CA GLN A 47 -16.36 -16.68 2.96
C GLN A 47 -15.87 -15.24 3.10
N TRP A 48 -15.17 -14.73 2.08
CA TRP A 48 -14.58 -13.39 2.08
C TRP A 48 -15.61 -12.29 2.24
N GLN A 49 -16.81 -12.49 1.68
CA GLN A 49 -17.95 -11.60 1.89
C GLN A 49 -18.31 -11.48 3.37
N ALA A 50 -18.37 -12.59 4.12
CA ALA A 50 -18.74 -12.55 5.53
C ALA A 50 -17.69 -11.82 6.39
N VAL A 51 -16.40 -11.96 6.05
CA VAL A 51 -15.32 -11.23 6.72
C VAL A 51 -15.44 -9.73 6.44
N ALA A 52 -15.62 -9.34 5.18
CA ALA A 52 -15.79 -7.94 4.80
C ALA A 52 -17.06 -7.31 5.40
N ASP A 53 -18.18 -8.04 5.39
CA ASP A 53 -19.44 -7.62 6.00
C ASP A 53 -19.30 -7.42 7.51
N ALA A 54 -18.58 -8.31 8.20
CA ALA A 54 -18.34 -8.18 9.64
C ALA A 54 -17.52 -6.93 9.97
N ILE A 55 -16.48 -6.64 9.18
CA ILE A 55 -15.63 -5.45 9.36
C ILE A 55 -16.40 -4.16 9.07
N THR A 56 -17.30 -4.16 8.10
CA THR A 56 -18.03 -2.94 7.67
C THR A 56 -19.38 -2.77 8.38
N ALA A 57 -19.72 -3.65 9.33
CA ALA A 57 -21.06 -3.77 9.89
C ALA A 57 -21.54 -2.52 10.64
N ASP A 58 -20.65 -1.80 11.29
CA ASP A 58 -20.96 -0.60 12.08
C ASP A 58 -20.76 0.72 11.31
N GLY A 59 -20.30 0.63 10.05
CA GLY A 59 -20.03 1.79 9.22
C GLY A 59 -18.77 2.57 9.60
N GLU A 60 -17.93 2.02 10.48
CA GLU A 60 -16.58 2.51 10.78
C GLU A 60 -15.57 1.38 10.49
N VAL A 61 -14.28 1.70 10.41
CA VAL A 61 -13.24 0.66 10.32
C VAL A 61 -12.08 1.10 11.19
N THR A 62 -11.72 0.27 12.16
CA THR A 62 -10.58 0.51 13.04
C THR A 62 -9.26 0.20 12.32
N ARG A 63 -8.15 0.60 12.93
CA ARG A 63 -6.82 0.23 12.46
C ARG A 63 -6.67 -1.30 12.39
N ALA A 64 -7.06 -2.02 13.44
CA ALA A 64 -6.91 -3.47 13.51
C ALA A 64 -7.74 -4.18 12.44
N GLU A 65 -8.96 -3.72 12.19
CA GLU A 65 -9.83 -4.26 11.13
C GLU A 65 -9.27 -3.95 9.74
N THR A 66 -8.66 -2.78 9.54
CA THR A 66 -7.94 -2.45 8.30
C THR A 66 -6.77 -3.42 8.07
N GLU A 67 -5.95 -3.69 9.10
CA GLU A 67 -4.83 -4.64 9.02
C GLU A 67 -5.34 -6.07 8.75
N GLN A 68 -6.43 -6.50 9.40
CA GLN A 68 -7.08 -7.78 9.16
C GLN A 68 -7.63 -7.88 7.72
N ALA A 69 -8.24 -6.81 7.20
CA ALA A 69 -8.76 -6.76 5.84
C ALA A 69 -7.65 -6.90 4.80
N ILE A 70 -6.52 -6.20 4.98
CA ILE A 70 -5.36 -6.32 4.10
C ILE A 70 -4.84 -7.76 4.08
N ALA A 71 -4.67 -8.39 5.26
CA ALA A 71 -4.21 -9.77 5.34
C ALA A 71 -5.19 -10.75 4.67
N SER A 72 -6.48 -10.57 4.91
CA SER A 72 -7.54 -11.43 4.36
C SER A 72 -7.69 -11.28 2.86
N TYR A 73 -7.53 -10.06 2.32
CA TYR A 73 -7.52 -9.79 0.89
C TYR A 73 -6.40 -10.54 0.17
N HIS A 74 -5.16 -10.48 0.68
CA HIS A 74 -4.03 -11.19 0.07
C HIS A 74 -4.15 -12.71 0.24
N GLN A 75 -4.75 -13.20 1.34
CA GLN A 75 -5.09 -14.61 1.49
C GLN A 75 -6.14 -15.05 0.44
N CYS A 76 -7.14 -14.21 0.16
CA CYS A 76 -8.11 -14.45 -0.90
C CYS A 76 -7.44 -14.52 -2.27
N LEU A 77 -6.56 -13.57 -2.58
CA LEU A 77 -5.79 -13.55 -3.82
C LEU A 77 -4.98 -14.85 -3.98
N ALA A 78 -4.24 -15.26 -2.95
CA ALA A 78 -3.47 -16.51 -2.96
C ALA A 78 -4.34 -17.74 -3.26
N GLN A 79 -5.53 -17.83 -2.65
CA GLN A 79 -6.47 -18.94 -2.89
C GLN A 79 -7.09 -18.92 -4.29
N ASN A 80 -7.03 -17.78 -4.98
CA ASN A 80 -7.52 -17.61 -6.34
C ASN A 80 -6.38 -17.46 -7.35
N HIS A 81 -5.27 -18.16 -7.12
CA HIS A 81 -4.13 -18.27 -8.05
C HIS A 81 -3.39 -16.96 -8.33
N PHE A 82 -3.50 -15.95 -7.47
CA PHE A 82 -2.60 -14.82 -7.55
C PHE A 82 -1.38 -15.06 -6.68
N SER A 83 -0.26 -14.53 -7.13
CA SER A 83 0.95 -14.43 -6.33
C SER A 83 1.54 -13.05 -6.40
N GLY A 84 2.34 -12.74 -5.39
CA GLY A 84 2.92 -11.43 -5.32
C GLY A 84 3.58 -11.12 -3.99
N ASN A 85 3.74 -9.83 -3.78
CA ASN A 85 4.19 -9.27 -2.53
C ASN A 85 3.40 -8.00 -2.21
N TYR A 86 3.36 -7.64 -0.94
CA TYR A 86 2.70 -6.44 -0.45
C TYR A 86 3.40 -5.93 0.81
N ARG A 87 3.25 -4.63 1.06
CA ARG A 87 3.68 -3.97 2.30
C ARG A 87 2.58 -3.04 2.77
N TYR A 88 2.40 -2.94 4.07
CA TYR A 88 1.50 -1.97 4.68
C TYR A 88 2.15 -1.36 5.92
N ASP A 89 1.80 -0.11 6.17
CA ASP A 89 2.19 0.70 7.31
C ASP A 89 1.12 1.80 7.36
N LEU A 90 0.04 1.63 8.12
CA LEU A 90 -1.13 2.52 7.96
C LEU A 90 -0.84 4.00 8.26
N ASP A 91 0.32 4.32 8.84
CA ASP A 91 0.77 5.69 9.10
C ASP A 91 1.46 6.33 7.89
N THR A 92 1.92 5.54 6.92
CA THR A 92 2.62 6.00 5.70
C THR A 92 2.20 5.33 4.39
N TYR A 93 1.48 4.18 4.46
CA TYR A 93 0.94 3.20 3.47
C TYR A 93 -0.47 2.72 3.85
N PHE A 94 -1.48 3.49 3.44
CA PHE A 94 -2.86 3.35 3.89
C PHE A 94 -3.53 2.03 3.47
N TRP A 95 -3.19 1.48 2.31
CA TRP A 95 -3.79 0.21 1.86
C TRP A 95 -2.80 -0.70 1.15
N VAL A 96 -2.05 -0.17 0.17
CA VAL A 96 -0.86 -0.80 -0.41
C VAL A 96 -0.05 0.34 -1.03
N ASN A 97 1.25 0.44 -0.74
CA ASN A 97 2.13 1.30 -1.54
C ASN A 97 3.43 0.62 -1.95
N GLY A 98 3.44 -0.70 -1.89
CA GLY A 98 4.43 -1.36 -2.71
C GLY A 98 4.33 -2.85 -2.66
N GLY A 99 4.20 -3.35 -3.86
CA GLY A 99 4.40 -4.72 -4.22
C GLY A 99 3.86 -4.94 -5.61
N SER A 100 4.01 -6.16 -6.10
CA SER A 100 3.43 -6.57 -7.36
C SER A 100 2.58 -7.80 -7.10
N TYR A 101 1.48 -7.91 -7.82
CA TYR A 101 0.74 -9.15 -7.89
C TYR A 101 0.32 -9.42 -9.33
N GLY A 102 0.15 -10.69 -9.63
CA GLY A 102 -0.33 -11.14 -10.92
C GLY A 102 -0.91 -12.53 -10.79
N LEU A 103 -1.76 -12.88 -11.74
CA LEU A 103 -2.28 -14.24 -11.83
C LEU A 103 -1.12 -15.19 -12.17
N ASP A 104 -1.05 -16.30 -11.44
CA ASP A 104 -0.02 -17.31 -11.62
C ASP A 104 -0.04 -17.85 -13.06
N ALA A 105 1.15 -18.07 -13.62
CA ALA A 105 1.28 -18.52 -15.00
C ALA A 105 0.67 -19.91 -15.26
N ASP A 106 0.43 -20.69 -14.22
CA ASP A 106 -0.22 -22.00 -14.25
C ASP A 106 -1.71 -21.95 -13.85
N ALA A 107 -2.28 -20.77 -13.60
CA ALA A 107 -3.70 -20.61 -13.32
C ALA A 107 -4.54 -21.22 -14.46
N PRO A 108 -5.53 -22.09 -14.15
CA PRO A 108 -6.30 -22.78 -15.17
C PRO A 108 -6.95 -21.82 -16.17
N GLY A 109 -6.68 -22.06 -17.46
CA GLY A 109 -7.23 -21.26 -18.54
C GLY A 109 -6.54 -19.92 -18.78
N TYR A 110 -5.56 -19.52 -17.96
CA TYR A 110 -4.80 -18.30 -18.17
C TYR A 110 -3.79 -18.48 -19.31
N PRO A 111 -3.92 -17.74 -20.44
CA PRO A 111 -3.00 -17.91 -21.55
C PRO A 111 -1.67 -17.19 -21.34
N GLY A 112 -1.65 -16.16 -20.47
CA GLY A 112 -0.48 -15.33 -20.20
C GLY A 112 0.09 -14.67 -21.45
N LEU A 113 1.38 -14.35 -21.42
CA LEU A 113 2.10 -13.90 -22.61
C LEU A 113 2.51 -15.09 -23.49
N PRO A 114 2.53 -14.92 -24.83
CA PRO A 114 3.15 -15.88 -25.74
C PRO A 114 4.57 -16.25 -25.32
N GLU A 115 4.98 -17.50 -25.56
CA GLU A 115 6.29 -18.04 -25.16
C GLU A 115 7.47 -17.19 -25.66
N ARG A 116 7.34 -16.56 -26.84
CA ARG A 116 8.39 -15.68 -27.38
C ARG A 116 8.71 -14.46 -26.52
N PHE A 117 7.82 -14.08 -25.60
CA PHE A 117 8.01 -12.98 -24.64
C PHE A 117 8.35 -13.48 -23.24
N ARG A 118 8.67 -14.78 -23.06
CA ARG A 118 9.09 -15.35 -21.77
C ARG A 118 10.60 -15.51 -21.74
N LYS A 119 11.32 -14.43 -22.05
CA LYS A 119 12.79 -14.42 -22.16
C LYS A 119 13.42 -13.93 -20.87
N LYS A 120 14.51 -14.59 -20.45
CA LYS A 120 15.34 -14.15 -19.31
C LYS A 120 16.24 -12.97 -19.68
N ASP A 121 16.81 -13.02 -20.88
CA ASP A 121 17.70 -12.00 -21.41
C ASP A 121 16.90 -11.15 -22.40
N TRP A 122 16.27 -10.10 -21.88
CA TRP A 122 15.43 -9.17 -22.63
C TRP A 122 16.30 -8.10 -23.31
N THR A 123 16.04 -7.82 -24.59
CA THR A 123 16.82 -6.86 -25.40
C THR A 123 15.95 -5.72 -25.92
N ASP A 124 16.56 -4.61 -26.37
CA ASP A 124 15.84 -3.50 -27.02
C ASP A 124 15.02 -3.96 -28.24
N GLU A 125 15.48 -5.00 -28.94
CA GLU A 125 14.78 -5.58 -30.08
C GLU A 125 13.53 -6.37 -29.63
N ASP A 126 13.60 -7.02 -28.46
CA ASP A 126 12.45 -7.67 -27.82
C ASP A 126 11.43 -6.64 -27.33
N ASP A 127 11.88 -5.49 -26.81
CA ASP A 127 11.00 -4.36 -26.47
C ASP A 127 10.25 -3.86 -27.70
N ALA A 128 10.95 -3.68 -28.82
CA ALA A 128 10.33 -3.24 -30.07
C ALA A 128 9.31 -4.27 -30.61
N ASP A 129 9.63 -5.57 -30.59
CA ASP A 129 8.70 -6.64 -31.00
C ASP A 129 7.50 -6.73 -30.04
N PHE A 130 7.73 -6.68 -28.72
CA PHE A 130 6.67 -6.70 -27.73
C PHE A 130 5.74 -5.49 -27.88
N ALA A 131 6.28 -4.29 -28.02
CA ALA A 131 5.51 -3.07 -28.24
C ALA A 131 4.72 -3.11 -29.57
N ALA A 132 5.28 -3.68 -30.63
CA ALA A 132 4.59 -3.89 -31.90
C ALA A 132 3.46 -4.92 -31.76
N TRP A 133 3.72 -6.03 -31.08
CA TRP A 133 2.72 -7.07 -30.83
C TRP A 133 1.58 -6.56 -29.95
N MET A 134 1.86 -5.80 -28.89
CA MET A 134 0.83 -5.17 -28.04
C MET A 134 -0.12 -4.26 -28.85
N LYS A 135 0.38 -3.66 -29.94
CA LYS A 135 -0.40 -2.85 -30.87
C LYS A 135 -1.08 -3.65 -31.99
N SER A 136 -0.85 -4.95 -32.08
CA SER A 136 -1.52 -5.84 -33.05
C SER A 136 -2.91 -6.27 -32.55
N ASP A 137 -3.76 -6.77 -33.46
CA ASP A 137 -5.06 -7.36 -33.08
C ASP A 137 -4.89 -8.58 -32.17
N GLU A 138 -3.83 -9.38 -32.40
CA GLU A 138 -3.52 -10.54 -31.58
C GLU A 138 -3.15 -10.13 -30.15
N GLY A 139 -2.25 -9.15 -30.01
CA GLY A 139 -1.83 -8.65 -28.70
C GLY A 139 -2.97 -8.06 -27.91
N ARG A 140 -3.78 -7.18 -28.54
CA ARG A 140 -4.98 -6.63 -27.89
C ARG A 140 -5.94 -7.72 -27.42
N ARG A 141 -6.28 -8.67 -28.30
CA ARG A 141 -7.18 -9.78 -27.95
C ARG A 141 -6.62 -10.63 -26.79
N ARG A 142 -5.31 -10.88 -26.78
CA ARG A 142 -4.66 -11.61 -25.69
C ARG A 142 -4.73 -10.85 -24.37
N MET A 143 -4.45 -9.55 -24.37
CA MET A 143 -4.52 -8.72 -23.17
C MET A 143 -5.95 -8.58 -22.65
N ASP A 144 -6.94 -8.45 -23.53
CA ASP A 144 -8.34 -8.44 -23.14
C ASP A 144 -8.79 -9.79 -22.55
N GLU A 145 -8.31 -10.91 -23.10
CA GLU A 145 -8.57 -12.24 -22.55
C GLU A 145 -7.91 -12.44 -21.18
N ASN A 146 -6.64 -12.06 -21.04
CA ASN A 146 -5.91 -12.09 -19.77
C ASN A 146 -6.64 -11.27 -18.70
N ARG A 147 -6.98 -10.00 -19.00
CA ARG A 147 -7.72 -9.13 -18.08
C ARG A 147 -9.06 -9.75 -17.66
N ARG A 148 -9.82 -10.30 -18.61
CA ARG A 148 -11.11 -10.96 -18.29
C ARG A 148 -10.93 -12.14 -17.33
N ILE A 149 -9.87 -12.93 -17.51
CA ILE A 149 -9.59 -14.08 -16.65
C ILE A 149 -9.10 -13.62 -15.28
N GLU A 150 -8.19 -12.65 -15.23
CA GLU A 150 -7.74 -12.02 -13.98
C GLU A 150 -8.93 -11.48 -13.17
N GLU A 151 -9.84 -10.74 -13.81
CA GLU A 151 -11.07 -10.24 -13.17
C GLU A 151 -11.97 -11.37 -12.63
N GLN A 152 -11.97 -12.54 -13.27
CA GLN A 152 -12.75 -13.71 -12.81
C GLN A 152 -12.13 -14.34 -11.56
N TYR A 153 -10.80 -14.47 -11.53
CA TYR A 153 -10.08 -14.98 -10.36
C TYR A 153 -10.09 -13.97 -9.19
N GLU A 154 -10.09 -12.67 -9.47
CA GLU A 154 -10.13 -11.63 -8.42
C GLU A 154 -11.54 -11.39 -7.88
N ALA A 155 -12.60 -11.75 -8.64
CA ALA A 155 -13.99 -11.49 -8.27
C ALA A 155 -14.38 -11.93 -6.84
N PRO A 156 -13.95 -13.09 -6.32
CA PRO A 156 -14.24 -13.50 -4.94
C PRO A 156 -13.65 -12.57 -3.87
N CYS A 157 -12.63 -11.79 -4.20
CA CYS A 157 -11.91 -10.89 -3.29
C CYS A 157 -12.47 -9.46 -3.30
N LYS A 158 -13.35 -9.12 -4.25
CA LYS A 158 -14.02 -7.81 -4.35
C LYS A 158 -14.80 -7.34 -3.10
N PRO A 159 -15.29 -8.20 -2.19
CA PRO A 159 -15.93 -7.70 -0.97
C PRO A 159 -15.02 -6.77 -0.14
N PHE A 160 -13.70 -6.93 -0.24
CA PHE A 160 -12.75 -6.05 0.46
C PHE A 160 -12.64 -4.63 -0.16
N ASP A 161 -13.18 -4.38 -1.37
CA ASP A 161 -13.26 -3.02 -1.92
C ASP A 161 -14.10 -2.10 -1.02
N ALA A 162 -15.18 -2.60 -0.45
CA ALA A 162 -16.03 -1.82 0.46
C ALA A 162 -15.29 -1.46 1.75
N VAL A 163 -14.48 -2.37 2.29
CA VAL A 163 -13.63 -2.10 3.45
C VAL A 163 -12.59 -1.04 3.10
N ARG A 164 -11.93 -1.16 1.94
CA ARG A 164 -10.96 -0.16 1.46
C ARG A 164 -11.59 1.22 1.33
N ASP A 165 -12.75 1.30 0.69
CA ASP A 165 -13.43 2.57 0.43
C ASP A 165 -13.87 3.23 1.74
N LEU A 166 -14.42 2.44 2.67
CA LEU A 166 -14.82 2.95 3.97
C LEU A 166 -13.62 3.43 4.78
N ALA A 167 -12.56 2.62 4.86
CA ALA A 167 -11.34 3.00 5.54
C ALA A 167 -10.74 4.27 4.89
N SER A 168 -10.65 4.33 3.55
CA SER A 168 -10.12 5.47 2.78
C SER A 168 -10.89 6.76 3.02
N SER A 169 -12.22 6.67 3.21
CA SER A 169 -13.07 7.82 3.46
C SER A 169 -12.83 8.49 4.83
N GLN A 170 -12.20 7.77 5.75
CA GLN A 170 -11.89 8.22 7.10
C GLN A 170 -10.45 8.73 7.23
N VAL A 171 -9.66 8.67 6.16
CA VAL A 171 -8.25 9.09 6.14
C VAL A 171 -8.13 10.60 6.03
N ASP A 172 -7.35 11.17 6.95
CA ASP A 172 -6.76 12.50 6.73
C ASP A 172 -5.57 12.36 5.76
N TRP A 173 -5.86 12.52 4.47
CA TRP A 173 -4.86 12.38 3.39
C TRP A 173 -3.73 13.40 3.49
N ALA A 174 -3.98 14.58 4.08
CA ALA A 174 -2.95 15.60 4.28
C ALA A 174 -2.01 15.22 5.43
N TRP A 175 -2.55 14.70 6.54
CA TRP A 175 -1.75 14.13 7.62
C TRP A 175 -0.87 12.98 7.11
N TYR A 176 -1.45 12.10 6.30
CA TYR A 176 -0.78 10.94 5.76
C TYR A 176 0.36 11.29 4.78
N ASP A 177 0.13 12.19 3.80
CA ASP A 177 1.19 12.65 2.90
C ASP A 177 2.29 13.40 3.68
N ARG A 178 1.92 14.15 4.73
CA ARG A 178 2.89 14.80 5.62
C ARG A 178 3.76 13.79 6.35
N ASN A 179 3.18 12.75 6.93
CA ASN A 179 3.93 11.70 7.62
C ASN A 179 4.88 10.96 6.69
N LYS A 180 4.41 10.62 5.49
CA LYS A 180 5.24 9.99 4.45
C LYS A 180 6.40 10.90 4.05
N PHE A 181 6.14 12.18 3.79
CA PHE A 181 7.17 13.17 3.49
C PHE A 181 8.25 13.25 4.59
N ASP A 182 7.82 13.38 5.85
CA ASP A 182 8.74 13.47 6.98
C ASP A 182 9.53 12.16 7.18
N ALA A 183 8.91 11.00 6.93
CA ALA A 183 9.59 9.70 6.98
C ALA A 183 10.68 9.59 5.89
N ILE A 184 10.39 10.02 4.65
CA ILE A 184 11.37 10.03 3.56
C ILE A 184 12.56 10.93 3.92
N GLN A 185 12.31 12.15 4.39
CA GLN A 185 13.39 13.06 4.80
C GLN A 185 14.28 12.46 5.90
N ARG A 186 13.69 11.80 6.90
CA ARG A 186 14.45 11.11 7.95
C ARG A 186 15.27 9.94 7.40
N CYS A 187 14.69 9.13 6.52
CA CYS A 187 15.39 8.01 5.90
C CYS A 187 16.59 8.49 5.08
N ILE A 188 16.42 9.54 4.25
CA ILE A 188 17.49 10.11 3.43
C ILE A 188 18.63 10.63 4.31
N ALA A 189 18.30 11.38 5.37
CA ALA A 189 19.31 11.89 6.30
C ALA A 189 20.16 10.79 6.94
N ALA A 190 19.58 9.60 7.16
CA ALA A 190 20.29 8.46 7.74
C ALA A 190 21.05 7.60 6.72
N ASN A 191 20.54 7.44 5.49
CA ASN A 191 21.00 6.42 4.55
C ASN A 191 21.61 6.96 3.25
N ALA A 192 21.28 8.19 2.86
CA ALA A 192 21.73 8.84 1.63
C ALA A 192 22.15 10.31 1.92
N PRO A 193 23.15 10.51 2.80
CA PRO A 193 23.49 11.83 3.35
C PRO A 193 23.88 12.86 2.29
N SER A 194 24.40 12.45 1.13
CA SER A 194 24.71 13.38 0.03
C SER A 194 23.46 14.10 -0.53
N TYR A 195 22.26 13.55 -0.31
CA TYR A 195 20.99 14.11 -0.74
C TYR A 195 20.23 14.86 0.38
N ALA A 196 20.67 14.75 1.63
CA ALA A 196 19.93 15.22 2.79
C ALA A 196 19.65 16.74 2.77
N GLU A 197 20.63 17.55 2.38
CA GLU A 197 20.44 19.00 2.28
C GLU A 197 19.44 19.38 1.19
N ARG A 198 19.44 18.65 0.05
CA ARG A 198 18.47 18.87 -1.02
C ARG A 198 17.06 18.50 -0.56
N ALA A 199 16.91 17.34 0.11
CA ALA A 199 15.65 16.90 0.68
C ALA A 199 15.10 17.92 1.70
N LYS A 200 15.95 18.45 2.57
CA LYS A 200 15.60 19.42 3.62
C LYS A 200 15.15 20.78 3.06
N GLN A 201 15.66 21.18 1.89
CA GLN A 201 15.25 22.42 1.22
C GLN A 201 13.84 22.34 0.66
N VAL A 202 13.30 21.13 0.46
CA VAL A 202 11.91 20.96 0.05
C VAL A 202 11.00 21.33 1.22
N GLN A 203 10.18 22.35 1.02
CA GLN A 203 9.15 22.73 1.98
C GLN A 203 7.87 21.97 1.64
N TYR A 204 7.32 21.29 2.64
CA TYR A 204 5.96 20.75 2.54
C TYR A 204 4.96 21.89 2.37
N ARG A 205 4.18 21.86 1.30
CA ARG A 205 3.11 22.83 1.05
C ARG A 205 1.77 22.13 1.25
N TYR A 206 0.94 22.70 2.14
CA TYR A 206 -0.49 22.35 2.23
C TYR A 206 -1.19 23.00 1.04
N THR A 207 -1.13 22.37 -0.12
CA THR A 207 -2.04 22.65 -1.25
C THR A 207 -3.09 21.56 -1.30
N ASP A 208 -4.18 21.80 -2.03
CA ASP A 208 -5.41 20.96 -2.01
C ASP A 208 -5.22 19.52 -2.53
N THR A 209 -3.99 19.12 -2.88
CA THR A 209 -3.62 17.78 -3.34
C THR A 209 -2.28 17.35 -2.75
N MET A 210 -2.14 16.05 -2.50
CA MET A 210 -0.98 15.31 -1.99
C MET A 210 0.32 15.57 -2.78
N GLU A 211 0.94 16.73 -2.58
CA GLU A 211 2.08 17.19 -3.38
C GLU A 211 3.41 17.09 -2.64
N GLY A 212 3.43 16.87 -1.32
CA GLY A 212 4.66 16.89 -0.54
C GLY A 212 5.65 15.83 -1.00
N THR A 213 5.19 14.58 -1.08
CA THR A 213 6.01 13.47 -1.58
C THR A 213 6.44 13.69 -3.04
N ALA A 214 5.55 14.18 -3.90
CA ALA A 214 5.86 14.43 -5.32
C ALA A 214 6.91 15.54 -5.51
N LEU A 215 6.80 16.63 -4.75
CA LEU A 215 7.79 17.72 -4.73
C LEU A 215 9.15 17.23 -4.23
N LEU A 216 9.16 16.36 -3.21
CA LEU A 216 10.37 15.75 -2.69
C LEU A 216 11.05 14.88 -3.74
N THR A 217 10.31 13.98 -4.38
CA THR A 217 10.79 13.14 -5.49
C THR A 217 11.35 14.00 -6.62
N LYS A 218 10.61 15.01 -7.08
CA LYS A 218 11.06 15.93 -8.14
C LYS A 218 12.35 16.66 -7.77
N ALA A 219 12.48 17.12 -6.52
CA ALA A 219 13.71 17.79 -6.09
C ALA A 219 14.91 16.82 -6.08
N LEU A 220 14.69 15.55 -5.73
CA LEU A 220 15.76 14.57 -5.63
C LEU A 220 16.23 14.08 -7.00
N TYR A 221 15.30 13.79 -7.91
CA TYR A 221 15.60 13.11 -9.17
C TYR A 221 15.38 13.96 -10.43
N GLY A 222 14.78 15.14 -10.31
CA GLY A 222 14.41 15.97 -11.46
C GLY A 222 13.06 15.61 -12.07
N ASP A 223 12.73 16.25 -13.19
CA ASP A 223 11.45 16.06 -13.91
C ASP A 223 11.42 14.77 -14.75
N ASP A 224 12.59 14.24 -15.11
CA ASP A 224 12.75 13.06 -15.98
C ASP A 224 13.36 11.86 -15.23
N ALA A 225 12.99 11.69 -13.96
CA ALA A 225 13.51 10.62 -13.12
C ALA A 225 13.19 9.23 -13.71
N ASP A 226 14.20 8.54 -14.25
CA ASP A 226 14.08 7.16 -14.69
C ASP A 226 14.19 6.23 -13.47
N TRP A 227 13.05 5.99 -12.82
CA TRP A 227 12.92 5.09 -11.66
C TRP A 227 13.59 3.72 -11.86
N PRO A 228 13.43 3.04 -13.01
CA PRO A 228 14.21 1.85 -13.37
C PRO A 228 15.73 2.02 -13.24
N GLU A 229 16.31 3.14 -13.65
CA GLU A 229 17.76 3.37 -13.57
C GLU A 229 18.24 3.49 -12.11
N LEU A 230 17.42 4.07 -11.24
CA LEU A 230 17.70 4.20 -9.81
C LEU A 230 17.58 2.87 -9.06
N ALA A 231 16.58 2.06 -9.40
CA ALA A 231 16.38 0.74 -8.83
C ALA A 231 17.47 -0.27 -9.24
N ASN A 232 18.10 -0.06 -10.39
CA ASN A 232 19.19 -0.90 -10.90
C ASN A 232 20.59 -0.54 -10.37
N GLN A 233 20.70 0.50 -9.53
CA GLN A 233 21.98 0.86 -8.92
C GLN A 233 22.46 -0.22 -7.95
N PRO A 234 23.79 -0.37 -7.73
CA PRO A 234 24.30 -1.33 -6.77
C PRO A 234 23.68 -1.12 -5.38
N LYS A 235 23.30 -2.20 -4.68
CA LYS A 235 22.66 -2.13 -3.35
C LYS A 235 23.46 -1.32 -2.30
N THR A 236 24.76 -1.19 -2.50
CA THR A 236 25.68 -0.42 -1.63
C THR A 236 25.71 1.08 -1.92
N SER A 237 25.22 1.52 -3.08
CA SER A 237 25.21 2.92 -3.52
C SER A 237 24.25 3.78 -2.70
N GLU A 238 24.50 5.09 -2.65
CA GLU A 238 23.55 6.01 -2.01
C GLU A 238 22.30 6.23 -2.87
N GLU A 239 22.41 6.12 -4.19
CA GLU A 239 21.32 6.20 -5.16
C GLU A 239 20.28 5.10 -4.92
N TYR A 240 20.74 3.85 -4.70
CA TYR A 240 19.87 2.74 -4.34
C TYR A 240 19.18 2.98 -2.98
N LYS A 241 19.94 3.44 -1.98
CA LYS A 241 19.38 3.76 -0.65
C LYS A 241 18.39 4.92 -0.69
N LEU A 242 18.63 5.90 -1.55
CA LEU A 242 17.73 7.02 -1.80
C LEU A 242 16.42 6.51 -2.40
N ALA A 243 16.47 5.64 -3.43
CA ALA A 243 15.30 4.99 -4.00
C ALA A 243 14.52 4.21 -2.94
N LEU A 244 15.20 3.40 -2.13
CA LEU A 244 14.59 2.70 -1.00
C LEU A 244 13.95 3.65 0.01
N CYS A 245 14.54 4.80 0.29
CA CYS A 245 13.95 5.79 1.18
C CYS A 245 12.67 6.40 0.63
N VAL A 246 12.52 6.56 -0.69
CA VAL A 246 11.28 7.08 -1.28
C VAL A 246 10.20 5.98 -1.38
N GLU A 247 10.61 4.74 -1.65
CA GLU A 247 9.70 3.60 -1.76
C GLU A 247 9.31 2.96 -0.43
N ASN A 248 10.17 3.00 0.60
CA ASN A 248 9.97 2.37 1.90
C ASN A 248 10.68 3.14 3.04
N PRO A 249 10.28 4.39 3.32
CA PRO A 249 10.97 5.27 4.27
C PRO A 249 10.95 4.74 5.71
N THR A 250 10.00 3.87 6.06
CA THR A 250 9.87 3.28 7.38
C THR A 250 10.50 1.89 7.50
N GLY A 251 10.96 1.31 6.37
CA GLY A 251 11.48 -0.05 6.35
C GLY A 251 10.41 -1.10 6.67
N ALA A 252 9.14 -0.82 6.35
CA ALA A 252 8.04 -1.76 6.54
C ALA A 252 8.37 -3.10 5.85
N PRO A 253 8.15 -4.24 6.53
CA PRO A 253 8.50 -5.54 5.99
C PRO A 253 7.67 -5.86 4.73
N MET A 254 8.32 -6.54 3.79
CA MET A 254 7.64 -7.09 2.62
C MET A 254 7.00 -8.42 2.99
N HIS A 255 5.72 -8.57 2.72
CA HIS A 255 4.97 -9.81 2.82
C HIS A 255 4.86 -10.45 1.43
N TYR A 256 4.99 -11.76 1.35
CA TYR A 256 4.80 -12.53 0.12
C TYR A 256 3.53 -13.37 0.24
N PHE A 257 2.90 -13.68 -0.88
CA PHE A 257 1.71 -14.55 -0.90
C PHE A 257 1.63 -15.34 -2.21
N GLY A 258 0.85 -16.43 -2.17
CA GLY A 258 0.68 -17.33 -3.32
C GLY A 258 1.99 -18.03 -3.69
N SER A 259 2.15 -18.34 -4.98
CA SER A 259 3.33 -19.07 -5.48
C SER A 259 4.65 -18.30 -5.34
N ALA A 260 4.61 -16.98 -5.11
CA ALA A 260 5.78 -16.13 -4.88
C ALA A 260 6.54 -16.52 -3.61
N GLU A 261 5.87 -17.14 -2.63
CA GLU A 261 6.52 -17.71 -1.43
C GLU A 261 7.55 -18.80 -1.77
N TYR A 262 7.46 -19.44 -2.95
CA TYR A 262 8.28 -20.61 -3.29
C TYR A 262 9.54 -20.29 -4.09
N ARG A 263 9.82 -19.02 -4.45
CA ARG A 263 10.98 -18.66 -5.28
C ARG A 263 12.15 -18.02 -4.54
N SER A 264 12.08 -17.81 -3.22
CA SER A 264 13.26 -17.45 -2.41
C SER A 264 14.12 -18.67 -2.05
N GLY A 265 14.28 -19.60 -3.00
CA GLY A 265 15.19 -20.74 -2.90
C GLY A 265 16.66 -20.38 -3.14
N ASP A 266 16.95 -19.11 -3.44
CA ASP A 266 18.31 -18.58 -3.57
C ASP A 266 18.49 -17.38 -2.61
N GLU A 267 18.80 -17.67 -1.35
CA GLU A 267 19.85 -16.95 -0.61
C GLU A 267 20.76 -18.02 0.01
N PRO A 268 22.10 -17.89 -0.03
CA PRO A 268 22.90 -16.67 -0.15
C PRO A 268 23.53 -16.39 -1.52
#